data_AF-S3LTF1-F1
#
_entry.id   AF-S3LTF1-F1
#
_cell.length_a   1.000
_cell.length_b   1.000
_cell.length_c   1.000
_cell.angle_alpha   90.00
_cell.angle_beta   90.00
_cell.angle_gamma   90.00
#
_symmetry.space_group_name_H-M   'P 1'
#
loop_
_entity.id
_entity.type
_entity.pdbx_description
1 polymer ?
#
loop_
_entity_poly.entity_id
_entity_poly.type
_entity_poly.pdbx_seq_one_letter_code
_entity_poly.pdbx_strand_id
1 'polypeptide(L)'
;MEYVERLEVKNNIIINRVIGKKPKKEKEGITYIYGSNFQANIGDDIRMYTDLQAGTKKPLTQLVKEGFMAVPKGKKLNEDGSGFEDMSEGEKVAAGLIQLKADEKIEGDYIVKKTKKELYQEGLISKEEYNTYIDRQREAAYRQEADPLGMQVMRGDIDKSEWLEKIAEIKKRYPKEE
;
A
#
# COMPACT_ATOMS: atom_id res chain seq x y z
N MET A 1 -27.86 15.40 -50.72
CA MET A 1 -28.37 15.36 -49.33
C MET A 1 -27.17 15.47 -48.43
N GLU A 2 -27.17 16.44 -47.53
CA GLU A 2 -26.04 16.66 -46.61
C GLU A 2 -26.15 15.65 -45.46
N TYR A 3 -25.22 14.70 -45.43
CA TYR A 3 -25.05 13.78 -44.33
C TYR A 3 -24.15 14.45 -43.31
N VAL A 4 -24.57 14.45 -42.05
CA VAL A 4 -23.82 15.03 -40.94
C VAL A 4 -23.61 13.96 -39.89
N GLU A 5 -22.45 14.02 -39.25
CA GLU A 5 -22.22 13.26 -38.03
C GLU A 5 -22.69 14.08 -36.83
N ARG A 6 -23.36 13.43 -35.89
CA ARG A 6 -23.81 14.06 -34.66
C ARG A 6 -23.66 13.14 -33.46
N LEU A 7 -23.35 13.74 -32.31
CA LEU A 7 -23.47 13.13 -31.00
C LEU A 7 -24.79 13.56 -30.36
N GLU A 8 -25.51 12.59 -29.81
CA GLU A 8 -26.68 12.82 -28.97
C GLU A 8 -26.22 12.68 -27.51
N VAL A 9 -26.40 13.74 -26.71
CA VAL A 9 -25.92 13.82 -25.33
C VAL A 9 -27.11 14.05 -24.40
N LYS A 10 -27.17 13.30 -23.30
CA LYS A 10 -28.17 13.45 -22.25
C LYS A 10 -27.49 13.43 -20.89
N ASN A 11 -27.78 14.44 -20.05
CA ASN A 11 -27.14 14.59 -18.74
C ASN A 11 -25.60 14.54 -18.80
N ASN A 12 -25.02 15.20 -19.81
CA ASN A 12 -23.59 15.17 -20.15
C ASN A 12 -23.05 13.81 -20.63
N ILE A 13 -23.84 12.75 -20.68
CA ILE A 13 -23.42 11.44 -21.18
C ILE A 13 -23.70 11.33 -22.68
N ILE A 14 -22.71 10.89 -23.45
CA ILE A 14 -22.87 10.58 -24.87
C ILE A 14 -23.71 9.32 -24.98
N ILE A 15 -24.95 9.43 -25.45
CA ILE A 15 -25.87 8.29 -25.55
C ILE A 15 -25.88 7.66 -26.94
N ASN A 16 -25.54 8.42 -27.98
CA ASN A 16 -25.49 7.91 -29.35
C ASN A 16 -24.54 8.73 -30.21
N ARG A 17 -23.99 8.06 -31.23
CA ARG A 17 -23.23 8.66 -32.33
C ARG A 17 -23.87 8.24 -33.64
N VAL A 18 -24.30 9.20 -34.45
CA VAL A 18 -25.08 8.92 -35.67
C VAL A 18 -24.51 9.70 -36.85
N ILE A 19 -24.23 8.98 -37.94
CA ILE A 19 -23.96 9.56 -39.26
C ILE A 19 -25.23 9.44 -40.09
N GLY A 20 -25.83 10.57 -40.47
CA GLY A 20 -27.13 10.54 -41.13
C GLY A 20 -27.62 11.91 -41.58
N LYS A 21 -28.84 11.95 -42.12
CA LYS A 21 -29.51 13.22 -42.39
C LYS A 21 -29.74 13.96 -41.08
N LYS A 22 -29.60 15.28 -41.10
CA LYS A 22 -29.96 16.12 -39.96
C LYS A 22 -31.44 15.88 -39.59
N PRO A 23 -31.77 15.62 -38.31
CA PRO A 23 -33.15 15.41 -37.91
C PRO A 23 -34.00 16.66 -38.18
N LYS A 24 -35.23 16.46 -38.65
CA LYS A 24 -36.19 17.57 -38.89
C LYS A 24 -36.66 18.23 -37.58
N LYS A 25 -36.66 17.45 -36.48
CA LYS A 25 -37.01 17.91 -35.14
C LYS A 25 -36.08 17.21 -34.14
N GLU A 26 -35.44 18.00 -33.28
CA GLU A 26 -34.59 17.50 -32.20
C GLU A 26 -35.46 17.06 -31.01
N LYS A 27 -35.01 16.00 -30.31
CA LYS A 27 -35.70 15.47 -29.14
C LYS A 27 -35.47 16.39 -27.94
N GLU A 28 -36.53 16.65 -27.19
CA GLU A 28 -36.46 17.45 -25.97
C GLU A 28 -35.62 16.74 -24.90
N GLY A 29 -34.74 17.49 -24.21
CA GLY A 29 -33.82 16.95 -23.21
C GLY A 29 -32.59 16.21 -23.77
N ILE A 30 -32.36 16.24 -25.09
CA ILE A 30 -31.15 15.74 -25.73
C ILE A 30 -30.42 16.91 -26.38
N THR A 31 -29.14 17.05 -26.07
CA THR A 31 -28.24 18.00 -26.72
C THR A 31 -27.62 17.34 -27.94
N TYR A 32 -27.72 18.01 -29.10
CA TYR A 32 -27.14 17.55 -30.36
C TYR A 32 -25.86 18.33 -30.65
N ILE A 33 -24.74 17.62 -30.78
CA ILE A 33 -23.45 18.21 -31.18
C ILE A 33 -23.15 17.73 -32.58
N TYR A 34 -23.08 18.66 -33.53
CA TYR A 34 -22.81 18.37 -34.94
C TYR A 34 -21.34 18.59 -35.26
N GLY A 35 -20.76 17.72 -36.09
CA GLY A 35 -19.35 17.79 -36.45
C GLY A 35 -18.98 16.70 -37.46
N SER A 36 -17.70 16.37 -37.51
CA SER A 36 -17.18 15.29 -38.36
C SER A 36 -16.05 14.55 -37.65
N ASN A 37 -15.98 13.24 -37.86
CA ASN A 37 -14.96 12.33 -37.34
C ASN A 37 -14.80 12.37 -35.82
N PHE A 38 -15.89 12.42 -35.04
CA PHE A 38 -15.80 12.37 -33.57
C PHE A 38 -15.03 11.12 -33.12
N GLN A 39 -14.06 11.27 -32.23
CA GLN A 39 -13.36 10.12 -31.62
C GLN A 39 -13.83 9.85 -30.18
N ALA A 40 -14.88 10.56 -29.73
CA ALA A 40 -15.49 10.34 -28.43
C ALA A 40 -16.28 9.02 -28.36
N ASN A 41 -16.32 8.39 -27.19
CA ASN A 41 -16.98 7.11 -26.98
C ASN A 41 -18.40 7.29 -26.46
N ILE A 42 -19.29 6.36 -26.83
CA ILE A 42 -20.62 6.28 -26.24
C ILE A 42 -20.49 5.82 -24.78
N GLY A 43 -21.23 6.45 -23.88
CA GLY A 43 -21.20 6.19 -22.43
C GLY A 43 -20.29 7.14 -21.65
N ASP A 44 -19.36 7.82 -22.31
CA ASP A 44 -18.47 8.78 -21.65
C ASP A 44 -19.20 10.10 -21.32
N ASP A 45 -18.78 10.76 -20.23
CA ASP A 45 -19.21 12.13 -19.92
C ASP A 45 -18.43 13.11 -20.81
N ILE A 46 -19.14 13.99 -21.53
CA ILE A 46 -18.55 14.95 -22.46
C ILE A 46 -17.53 15.88 -21.79
N ARG A 47 -17.66 16.12 -20.47
CA ARG A 47 -16.77 16.99 -19.70
C ARG A 47 -15.40 16.37 -19.43
N MET A 48 -15.23 15.08 -19.74
CA MET A 48 -13.94 14.39 -19.68
C MET A 48 -13.02 14.78 -20.83
N TYR A 49 -13.54 15.38 -21.89
CA TYR A 49 -12.79 15.74 -23.09
C TYR A 49 -12.31 17.19 -23.04
N THR A 50 -11.05 17.41 -23.41
CA THR A 50 -10.55 18.74 -23.78
C THR A 50 -10.91 19.07 -25.23
N ASP A 51 -10.89 18.05 -26.08
CA ASP A 51 -11.35 18.11 -27.46
C ASP A 51 -12.24 16.90 -27.75
N LEU A 52 -13.54 17.15 -27.86
CA LEU A 52 -14.55 16.12 -28.12
C LEU A 52 -14.43 15.53 -29.53
N GLN A 53 -13.98 16.33 -30.51
CA GLN A 53 -13.85 15.90 -31.90
C GLN A 53 -12.63 15.00 -32.07
N ALA A 54 -11.47 15.43 -31.58
CA ALA A 54 -10.25 14.63 -31.59
C ALA A 54 -10.30 13.45 -30.60
N GLY A 55 -11.26 13.44 -29.66
CA GLY A 55 -11.36 12.43 -28.60
C GLY A 55 -10.29 12.58 -27.52
N THR A 56 -9.62 13.73 -27.47
CA THR A 56 -8.58 14.03 -26.49
C THR A 56 -9.21 14.22 -25.12
N LYS A 57 -8.93 13.30 -24.20
CA LYS A 57 -9.36 13.38 -22.80
C LYS A 57 -8.46 14.31 -22.00
N LYS A 58 -9.00 14.89 -20.93
CA LYS A 58 -8.22 15.60 -19.91
C LYS A 58 -7.18 14.66 -19.29
N PRO A 59 -6.08 15.21 -18.73
CA PRO A 59 -5.12 14.42 -17.97
C PRO A 59 -5.80 13.63 -16.85
N LEU A 60 -5.28 12.43 -16.58
CA LEU A 60 -5.86 11.52 -15.58
C LEU A 60 -5.90 12.16 -14.18
N THR A 61 -4.87 12.92 -13.81
CA THR A 61 -4.83 13.74 -12.59
C THR A 61 -6.06 14.63 -12.41
N GLN A 62 -6.46 15.31 -13.49
CA GLN A 62 -7.61 16.21 -13.50
C GLN A 62 -8.92 15.42 -13.46
N LEU A 63 -9.02 14.32 -14.19
CA LEU A 63 -10.21 13.47 -14.19
C LEU A 63 -10.49 12.85 -12.81
N VAL A 64 -9.43 12.42 -12.10
CA VAL A 64 -9.54 11.92 -10.73
C VAL A 64 -9.95 13.05 -9.78
N LYS A 65 -9.32 14.22 -9.89
CA LYS A 65 -9.63 15.39 -9.05
C LYS A 65 -11.06 15.90 -9.24
N GLU A 66 -11.57 15.88 -10.48
CA GLU A 66 -12.93 16.30 -10.82
C GLU A 66 -13.97 15.19 -10.55
N GLY A 67 -13.55 14.00 -10.10
CA GLY A 67 -14.45 12.89 -9.77
C GLY A 67 -15.03 12.14 -10.98
N PHE A 68 -14.52 12.39 -12.18
CA PHE A 68 -14.91 11.66 -13.40
C PHE A 68 -14.27 10.28 -13.48
N MET A 69 -13.17 10.05 -12.75
CA MET A 69 -12.54 8.74 -12.64
C MET A 69 -12.24 8.40 -11.18
N ALA A 70 -12.64 7.21 -10.75
CA ALA A 70 -12.30 6.71 -9.42
C ALA A 70 -10.93 6.03 -9.45
N VAL A 71 -10.13 6.27 -8.41
CA VAL A 71 -8.89 5.51 -8.21
C VAL A 71 -9.25 4.08 -7.81
N PRO A 72 -8.73 3.04 -8.49
CA PRO A 72 -8.98 1.66 -8.10
C PRO A 72 -8.51 1.38 -6.68
N LYS A 73 -9.23 0.49 -5.98
CA LYS A 73 -8.91 0.11 -4.59
C LYS A 73 -7.49 -0.47 -4.51
N GLY A 74 -6.67 0.07 -3.60
CA GLY A 74 -5.28 -0.38 -3.41
C GLY A 74 -4.29 0.15 -4.43
N LYS A 75 -4.71 1.09 -5.29
CA LYS A 75 -3.84 1.80 -6.22
C LYS A 75 -3.78 3.28 -5.89
N LYS A 76 -2.71 3.94 -6.31
CA LYS A 76 -2.55 5.39 -6.29
C LYS A 76 -2.17 5.89 -7.67
N LEU A 77 -2.25 7.19 -7.87
CA LEU A 77 -1.78 7.80 -9.11
C LEU A 77 -0.25 7.80 -9.10
N ASN A 78 0.37 7.45 -10.23
CA ASN A 78 1.80 7.55 -10.40
C ASN A 78 2.27 9.03 -10.45
N GLU A 79 3.57 9.26 -10.29
CA GLU A 79 4.14 10.62 -10.19
C GLU A 79 3.93 11.46 -11.46
N ASP A 80 3.99 10.84 -12.64
CA ASP A 80 3.76 11.51 -13.92
C ASP A 80 2.27 11.72 -14.22
N GLY A 81 1.37 11.17 -13.40
CA GLY A 81 -0.07 11.31 -13.56
C GLY A 81 -0.63 10.61 -14.80
N SER A 82 0.11 9.67 -15.39
CA SER A 82 -0.28 8.95 -16.60
C SER A 82 -1.06 7.67 -16.32
N GLY A 83 -1.03 7.15 -15.09
CA GLY A 83 -1.60 5.86 -14.75
C GLY A 83 -1.75 5.60 -13.24
N PHE A 84 -2.09 4.35 -12.92
CA PHE A 84 -2.25 3.88 -11.55
C PHE A 84 -1.17 2.86 -11.20
N GLU A 85 -0.51 3.06 -10.06
CA GLU A 85 0.45 2.14 -9.48
C GLU A 85 -0.10 1.51 -8.20
N ASP A 86 0.42 0.35 -7.82
CA ASP A 86 0.00 -0.33 -6.60
C ASP A 86 0.54 0.42 -5.37
N MET A 87 -0.31 0.62 -4.37
CA MET A 87 0.07 1.22 -3.09
C MET A 87 1.02 0.29 -2.33
N SER A 88 1.94 0.85 -1.55
CA SER A 88 2.73 0.06 -0.61
C SER A 88 1.86 -0.50 0.51
N GLU A 89 2.35 -1.50 1.25
CA GLU A 89 1.57 -2.08 2.36
C GLU A 89 1.30 -1.03 3.45
N GLY A 90 2.28 -0.15 3.72
CA GLY A 90 2.11 0.98 4.63
C GLY A 90 1.01 1.94 4.18
N GLU A 91 0.97 2.28 2.89
CA GLU A 91 -0.07 3.12 2.31
C GLU A 91 -1.45 2.45 2.36
N LYS A 92 -1.52 1.13 2.14
CA LYS A 92 -2.77 0.36 2.27
C LYS A 92 -3.28 0.35 3.71
N VAL A 93 -2.39 0.27 4.71
CA VAL A 93 -2.79 0.39 6.12
C VAL A 93 -3.29 1.80 6.43
N ALA A 94 -2.60 2.84 5.95
CA ALA A 94 -3.03 4.24 6.15
C ALA A 94 -4.38 4.54 5.49
N ALA A 95 -4.65 3.94 4.33
CA ALA A 95 -5.93 4.00 3.65
C ALA A 95 -7.02 3.13 4.30
N GLY A 96 -6.72 2.42 5.40
CA GLY A 96 -7.66 1.51 6.07
C GLY A 96 -8.05 0.28 5.25
N LEU A 97 -7.29 -0.03 4.19
CA LEU A 97 -7.52 -1.21 3.34
C LEU A 97 -7.00 -2.48 3.99
N ILE A 98 -5.97 -2.36 4.82
CA ILE A 98 -5.38 -3.44 5.62
C ILE A 98 -5.45 -3.03 7.09
N GLN A 99 -5.94 -3.93 7.93
CA GLN A 99 -5.85 -3.78 9.39
C GLN A 99 -4.63 -4.55 9.88
N LEU A 100 -3.72 -3.87 10.57
CA LEU A 100 -2.59 -4.51 11.25
C LEU A 100 -3.11 -5.41 12.36
N LYS A 101 -2.52 -6.61 12.49
CA LYS A 101 -2.70 -7.39 13.71
C LYS A 101 -1.95 -6.75 14.87
N ALA A 102 -2.34 -7.09 16.10
CA ALA A 102 -1.72 -6.54 17.30
C ALA A 102 -0.21 -6.83 17.37
N ASP A 103 0.22 -7.98 16.83
CA ASP A 103 1.61 -8.42 16.78
C ASP A 103 2.40 -7.89 15.56
N GLU A 104 1.80 -7.03 14.74
CA GLU A 104 2.40 -6.47 13.54
C GLU A 104 2.64 -4.96 13.70
N LYS A 105 3.68 -4.47 13.04
CA LYS A 105 4.02 -3.05 12.90
C LYS A 105 4.41 -2.74 11.46
N ILE A 106 4.43 -1.46 11.11
CA ILE A 106 4.96 -1.00 9.82
C ILE A 106 6.41 -0.60 10.02
N GLU A 107 7.30 -1.18 9.24
CA GLU A 107 8.69 -0.72 9.09
C GLU A 107 8.94 -0.33 7.63
N GLY A 108 8.99 0.97 7.38
CA GLY A 108 9.03 1.51 6.01
C GLY A 108 7.77 1.16 5.24
N ASP A 109 7.93 0.44 4.13
CA ASP A 109 6.83 0.02 3.25
C ASP A 109 6.28 -1.38 3.55
N TYR A 110 6.81 -2.07 4.57
CA TYR A 110 6.48 -3.47 4.86
C TYR A 110 5.80 -3.64 6.22
N ILE A 111 4.93 -4.65 6.29
CA ILE A 111 4.34 -5.13 7.54
C ILE A 111 5.28 -6.18 8.13
N VAL A 112 5.82 -5.89 9.31
CA VAL A 112 6.78 -6.73 10.02
C VAL A 112 6.21 -7.13 11.38
N LYS A 113 6.55 -8.33 11.85
CA LYS A 113 6.17 -8.75 13.20
C LYS A 113 6.96 -7.99 14.26
N LYS A 114 6.27 -7.55 15.31
CA LYS A 114 6.90 -6.97 16.50
C LYS A 114 7.85 -7.98 17.14
N THR A 115 8.95 -7.47 17.67
CA THR A 115 9.88 -8.26 18.47
C THR A 115 9.22 -8.73 19.77
N LYS A 116 9.71 -9.82 20.37
CA LYS A 116 9.19 -10.29 21.67
C LYS A 116 9.30 -9.22 22.77
N LYS A 117 10.29 -8.32 22.68
CA LYS A 117 10.42 -7.19 23.61
C LYS A 117 9.30 -6.17 23.43
N GLU A 118 9.01 -5.76 22.20
CA GLU A 118 7.91 -4.84 21.89
C GLU A 118 6.56 -5.44 22.31
N LEU A 119 6.34 -6.72 22.00
CA LEU A 119 5.13 -7.43 22.43
C LEU A 119 4.96 -7.43 23.96
N TYR A 120 6.05 -7.57 24.71
CA TYR A 120 6.00 -7.53 26.18
C TYR A 120 5.70 -6.11 26.69
N GLN A 121 6.38 -5.09 26.15
CA GLN A 121 6.17 -3.69 26.55
C GLN A 121 4.75 -3.20 26.27
N GLU A 122 4.12 -3.72 25.21
CA GLU A 122 2.73 -3.44 24.87
C GLU A 122 1.73 -4.34 25.62
N GLY A 123 2.19 -5.25 26.49
CA GLY A 123 1.35 -6.15 27.26
C GLY A 123 0.66 -7.25 26.45
N LEU A 124 1.14 -7.53 25.23
CA LEU A 124 0.59 -8.55 24.34
C LEU A 124 1.06 -9.96 24.68
N ILE A 125 2.21 -10.09 25.35
CA ILE A 125 2.70 -11.36 25.90
C ILE A 125 2.95 -11.21 27.40
N SER A 126 2.83 -12.33 28.13
CA SER A 126 3.09 -12.33 29.57
C SER A 126 4.58 -12.25 29.88
N LYS A 127 4.90 -11.89 31.12
CA LYS A 127 6.26 -11.90 31.64
C LYS A 127 6.89 -13.30 31.58
N GLU A 128 6.11 -14.34 31.88
CA GLU A 128 6.57 -15.74 31.82
C GLU A 128 6.95 -16.12 30.39
N GLU A 129 6.14 -15.71 29.40
CA GLU A 129 6.43 -15.97 27.99
C GLU A 129 7.69 -15.22 27.53
N TYR A 130 7.84 -13.95 27.93
CA TYR A 130 9.03 -13.16 27.63
C TYR A 130 10.29 -13.78 28.26
N ASN A 131 10.23 -14.11 29.56
CA ASN A 131 11.35 -14.72 30.26
C ASN A 131 11.72 -16.10 29.71
N THR A 132 10.73 -16.90 29.28
CA THR A 132 10.96 -18.17 28.58
C THR A 132 11.72 -17.96 27.28
N TYR A 133 11.38 -16.92 26.51
CA TYR A 133 12.11 -16.57 25.30
C TYR A 133 13.56 -16.16 25.61
N ILE A 134 13.76 -15.31 26.63
CA ILE A 134 15.08 -14.88 27.09
C ILE A 134 15.92 -16.06 27.58
N ASP A 135 15.32 -17.02 28.27
CA ASP A 135 16.00 -18.24 28.72
C ASP A 135 16.57 -19.04 27.55
N ARG A 136 15.81 -19.21 26.48
CA ARG A 136 16.30 -19.89 25.26
C ARG A 136 17.46 -19.14 24.61
N GLN A 137 17.40 -17.80 24.57
CA GLN A 137 18.48 -16.97 24.03
C GLN A 137 19.75 -17.09 24.89
N ARG A 138 19.62 -17.06 26.22
CA ARG A 138 20.73 -17.24 27.16
C ARG A 138 21.33 -18.63 27.05
N GLU A 139 20.52 -19.69 27.01
CA GLU A 139 20.99 -21.07 26.88
C GLU A 139 21.83 -21.26 25.63
N ALA A 140 21.36 -20.74 24.49
CA ALA A 140 22.10 -20.77 23.23
C ALA A 140 23.44 -20.01 23.34
N ALA A 141 23.43 -18.81 23.92
CA ALA A 141 24.63 -18.00 24.10
C ALA A 141 25.62 -18.64 25.10
N TYR A 142 25.15 -19.28 26.18
CA TYR A 142 26.01 -20.02 27.10
C TYR A 142 26.71 -21.17 26.39
N ARG A 143 25.96 -21.98 25.64
CA ARG A 143 26.52 -23.10 24.87
C ARG A 143 27.59 -22.66 23.86
N GLN A 144 27.40 -21.50 23.23
CA GLN A 144 28.30 -21.01 22.19
C GLN A 144 29.49 -20.22 22.74
N GLU A 145 29.29 -19.39 23.76
CA GLU A 145 30.28 -18.39 24.20
C GLU A 145 30.86 -18.69 25.59
N ALA A 146 30.07 -19.18 26.54
CA ALA A 146 30.50 -19.34 27.94
C ALA A 146 31.01 -20.74 28.26
N ASP A 147 30.33 -21.79 27.79
CA ASP A 147 30.69 -23.18 28.09
C ASP A 147 32.10 -23.56 27.61
N PRO A 148 32.58 -23.12 26.42
CA PRO A 148 33.96 -23.35 26.00
C PRO A 148 34.98 -22.71 26.95
N LEU A 149 34.71 -21.51 27.45
CA LEU A 149 35.56 -20.83 28.43
C LEU A 149 35.52 -21.57 29.78
N GLY A 150 34.35 -22.07 30.19
CA GLY A 150 34.23 -22.91 31.38
C GLY A 150 35.12 -24.15 31.32
N MET A 151 35.21 -24.80 30.16
CA MET A 151 36.12 -25.93 29.94
C MET A 151 37.60 -25.52 30.02
N GLN A 152 37.96 -24.33 29.53
CA GLN A 152 39.32 -23.78 29.65
C GLN A 152 39.68 -23.49 31.10
N VAL A 153 38.76 -22.92 31.89
CA VAL A 153 38.94 -22.71 33.34
C VAL A 153 39.21 -24.05 34.04
N MET A 154 38.45 -25.11 33.72
CA MET A 154 38.63 -26.43 34.33
C MET A 154 40.00 -27.06 34.01
N ARG A 155 40.59 -26.72 32.87
CA ARG A 155 41.94 -27.15 32.48
C ARG A 155 43.06 -26.27 33.06
N GLY A 156 42.71 -25.13 33.66
CA GLY A 156 43.67 -24.14 34.14
C GLY A 156 44.26 -23.26 33.05
N ASP A 157 43.64 -23.22 31.86
CA ASP A 157 44.12 -22.45 30.71
C ASP A 157 43.85 -20.93 30.87
N ILE A 158 42.80 -20.55 31.61
CA ILE A 158 42.36 -19.16 31.83
C ILE A 158 41.86 -18.95 33.27
N ASP A 159 41.81 -17.69 33.73
CA ASP A 159 41.25 -17.34 35.03
C ASP A 159 39.72 -17.48 35.04
N LYS A 160 39.15 -17.87 36.18
CA LYS A 160 37.70 -17.98 36.38
C LYS A 160 36.97 -16.64 36.16
N SER A 161 37.63 -15.51 36.39
CA SER A 161 37.07 -14.17 36.18
C SER A 161 36.64 -13.96 34.74
N GLU A 162 37.43 -14.42 33.75
CA GLU A 162 37.12 -14.25 32.33
C GLU A 162 35.83 -15.00 31.94
N TRP A 163 35.63 -16.20 32.48
CA TRP A 163 34.39 -16.96 32.28
C TRP A 163 33.18 -16.29 32.94
N LEU A 164 33.34 -15.78 34.17
CA LEU A 164 32.27 -15.07 34.89
C LEU A 164 31.90 -13.75 34.21
N GLU A 165 32.87 -13.02 33.68
CA GLU A 165 32.65 -11.81 32.88
C GLU A 165 31.81 -12.12 31.64
N LYS A 166 32.12 -13.20 30.92
CA LYS A 166 31.33 -13.63 29.77
C LYS A 166 29.89 -13.98 30.16
N ILE A 167 29.68 -14.69 31.27
CA ILE A 167 28.34 -14.99 31.78
C ILE A 167 27.58 -13.69 32.12
N ALA A 168 28.24 -12.73 32.76
CA ALA A 168 27.65 -11.44 33.10
C ALA A 168 27.28 -10.63 31.85
N GLU A 169 28.14 -10.64 30.83
CA GLU A 169 27.87 -10.03 29.52
C GLU A 169 26.62 -10.62 28.86
N ILE A 170 26.49 -11.95 28.81
CA ILE A 170 25.32 -12.64 28.23
C ILE A 170 24.04 -12.29 29.00
N LYS A 171 24.09 -12.23 30.34
CA LYS A 171 22.94 -11.83 31.16
C LYS A 171 22.51 -10.39 30.90
N LYS A 172 23.48 -9.49 30.66
CA LYS A 172 23.24 -8.09 30.30
C LYS A 172 22.66 -7.95 28.88
N ARG A 173 23.12 -8.78 27.93
CA ARG A 173 22.63 -8.81 26.55
C ARG A 173 21.18 -9.29 26.46
N TYR A 174 20.80 -10.24 27.29
CA TYR A 174 19.44 -10.81 27.34
C TYR A 174 18.86 -10.64 28.75
N PRO A 175 18.38 -9.44 29.15
CA PRO A 175 17.82 -9.22 30.48
C PRO A 175 16.49 -9.96 30.67
N LYS A 176 16.25 -10.47 31.87
CA LYS A 176 14.93 -10.98 32.29
C LYS A 176 14.18 -9.87 33.01
N GLU A 177 12.87 -9.92 32.93
CA GLU A 177 11.99 -8.98 33.63
C GLU A 177 11.62 -9.58 35.00
N GLU A 178 11.64 -8.76 36.05
CA GLU A 178 11.47 -9.13 37.47
C GLU A 178 10.06 -9.01 38.01
#